data_AF-A0A9Q1E6R6-F1
#
_entry.id   AF-A0A9Q1E6R6-F1
#
_cell.length_a   1.000
_cell.length_b   1.000
_cell.length_c   1.000
_cell.angle_alpha   90.00
_cell.angle_beta   90.00
_cell.angle_gamma   90.00
#
_symmetry.space_group_name_H-M   'P 1'
#
loop_
_entity.id
_entity.type
_entity.pdbx_description
1 polymer ?
#
loop_
_entity_poly.entity_id
_entity_poly.type
_entity_poly.pdbx_seq_one_letter_code
_entity_poly.pdbx_strand_id
1 'polypeptide(L)' 'MQGMCGGAGAPQDATPEVQDICDEVHVGGDEHVHLRVFRPLPHTNKPLELHSLQTDKAAHEPIGYF' A
#
# COMPACT_ATOMS: atom_id res chain seq x y z
N MET A 1 17.36 20.75 -9.83
CA MET A 1 16.63 20.64 -8.55
C MET A 1 15.71 19.45 -8.68
N GLN A 2 16.00 18.35 -8.00
CA GLN A 2 15.12 17.18 -7.99
C GLN A 2 13.90 17.57 -7.15
N GLY A 3 12.72 17.68 -7.77
CA GLY A 3 11.51 18.08 -7.07
C GLY A 3 11.16 17.07 -5.98
N MET A 4 10.76 17.54 -4.80
CA MET A 4 10.34 16.68 -3.68
C MET A 4 8.95 16.05 -3.90
N CYS A 5 8.28 16.42 -4.99
CA CYS A 5 6.96 15.95 -5.34
C CYS A 5 7.05 14.76 -6.30
N GLY A 6 6.54 13.62 -5.84
CA GLY A 6 6.60 12.33 -6.55
C GLY A 6 7.85 11.51 -6.20
N GLY A 7 7.77 10.20 -6.43
CA GLY A 7 8.80 9.22 -6.10
C GLY A 7 8.31 8.17 -5.09
N ALA A 8 8.79 6.94 -5.23
CA ALA A 8 8.60 5.87 -4.25
C ALA A 8 9.79 5.84 -3.29
N GLY A 9 9.53 5.67 -1.99
CA GLY A 9 10.56 5.42 -0.99
C GLY A 9 11.10 3.99 -1.09
N ALA A 10 12.09 3.68 -0.25
CA ALA A 10 12.51 2.30 -0.05
C ALA A 10 11.38 1.47 0.60
N PRO A 11 11.31 0.16 0.33
CA PRO A 11 10.39 -0.74 1.04
C PRO A 11 10.59 -0.64 2.56
N GLN A 12 9.48 -0.67 3.29
CA GLN A 12 9.44 -0.57 4.75
C GLN A 12 8.32 -1.45 5.29
N ASP A 13 8.39 -1.81 6.57
CA ASP A 13 7.33 -2.56 7.24
C ASP A 13 6.02 -1.76 7.29
N ALA A 14 4.89 -2.48 7.28
CA ALA A 14 3.56 -1.88 7.36
C ALA A 14 3.31 -1.28 8.75
N THR A 15 2.69 -0.10 8.77
CA THR A 15 2.15 0.48 10.01
C THR A 15 0.82 -0.20 10.37
N PRO A 16 0.38 -0.19 11.65
CA PRO A 16 -0.90 -0.81 12.04
C PRO A 16 -2.09 -0.39 11.18
N GLU A 17 -2.23 0.91 10.89
CA GLU A 17 -3.31 1.44 10.05
C GLU A 17 -3.31 0.89 8.60
N VAL A 18 -2.14 0.51 8.09
CA VAL A 18 -2.00 -0.08 6.75
C VAL A 18 -2.28 -1.58 6.81
N GLN A 19 -1.87 -2.24 7.90
CA GLN A 19 -2.14 -3.65 8.13
C GLN A 19 -3.65 -3.92 8.22
N ASP A 20 -4.42 -3.05 8.88
CA ASP A 20 -5.88 -3.19 8.98
C ASP A 20 -6.54 -3.27 7.58
N ILE A 21 -6.03 -2.49 6.60
CA ILE A 21 -6.55 -2.53 5.22
C ILE A 21 -6.15 -3.83 4.52
N CYS A 22 -4.93 -4.32 4.76
CA CYS A 22 -4.50 -5.62 4.23
C CYS A 22 -5.41 -6.74 4.73
N ASP A 23 -5.83 -6.70 5.99
CA ASP A 23 -6.68 -7.71 6.60
C ASP A 23 -8.12 -7.69 6.02
N GLU A 24 -8.61 -6.52 5.58
CA GLU A 24 -9.91 -6.40 4.91
C GLU A 24 -9.93 -6.99 3.49
N VAL A 25 -8.80 -6.95 2.77
CA VAL A 25 -8.71 -7.48 1.39
C VAL A 25 -8.17 -8.90 1.31
N HIS A 26 -7.35 -9.32 2.28
CA HIS A 26 -6.78 -10.66 2.30
C HIS A 26 -7.78 -11.66 2.88
N VAL A 27 -8.33 -12.52 2.02
CA VAL A 27 -9.38 -13.49 2.40
C VAL A 27 -8.83 -14.80 3.00
N GLY A 28 -7.53 -14.84 3.33
CA GLY A 28 -6.85 -15.97 3.97
C GLY A 28 -6.03 -16.84 3.00
N GLY A 29 -5.12 -17.66 3.55
CA GLY A 29 -4.18 -18.49 2.79
C GLY A 29 -2.79 -17.87 2.64
N ASP A 30 -1.90 -18.56 1.92
CA ASP A 30 -0.51 -18.14 1.62
C ASP A 30 -0.41 -17.23 0.36
N GLU A 31 -1.52 -16.60 -0.04
CA GLU A 31 -1.54 -15.68 -1.17
C GLU A 31 -0.91 -14.34 -0.78
N HIS A 32 -0.23 -13.69 -1.73
CA HIS A 32 0.31 -12.35 -1.51
C HIS A 32 -0.33 -11.38 -2.50
N VAL A 33 -0.60 -10.17 -2.00
CA VAL A 33 -1.19 -9.08 -2.79
C VAL A 33 -0.35 -7.82 -2.61
N HIS A 34 -0.18 -7.05 -3.68
CA HIS A 34 0.37 -5.70 -3.58
C HIS A 34 -0.80 -4.71 -3.59
N LEU A 35 -0.87 -3.88 -2.55
CA LEU A 35 -1.92 -2.86 -2.41
C LEU A 35 -1.32 -1.47 -2.59
N ARG A 36 -2.09 -0.60 -3.24
CA ARG A 36 -1.83 0.83 -3.26
C ARG A 36 -2.91 1.53 -2.45
N VAL A 37 -2.52 2.03 -1.29
CA VAL A 37 -3.39 2.78 -0.39
C VAL A 37 -3.09 4.26 -0.53
N PHE A 38 -4.13 5.06 -0.73
CA PHE A 38 -4.04 6.51 -0.73
C PHE A 38 -4.30 7.02 0.70
N ARG A 39 -3.35 7.82 1.22
CA ARG A 39 -3.54 8.59 2.45
C ARG A 39 -3.81 10.04 2.08
N PRO A 40 -5.04 10.54 2.25
CA PRO A 40 -5.36 11.95 2.05
C PRO A 40 -4.56 12.87 2.98
N LEU A 41 -4.41 14.13 2.61
CA LEU A 41 -3.73 15.11 3.45
C LEU A 41 -4.53 15.35 4.76
N PRO A 42 -3.87 15.58 5.91
CA PRO A 42 -4.55 15.65 7.20
C PRO A 42 -5.75 16.62 7.26
N HIS A 43 -5.66 17.76 6.56
CA HIS A 43 -6.73 18.77 6.56
C HIS A 43 -8.00 18.35 5.81
N THR A 44 -7.97 17.26 5.03
CA THR A 44 -9.15 16.78 4.32
C THR A 44 -10.06 15.92 5.21
N ASN A 45 -9.58 15.45 6.36
CA ASN A 45 -10.31 14.59 7.30
C ASN A 45 -10.97 13.37 6.60
N LYS A 46 -10.27 12.78 5.63
CA LYS A 46 -10.72 11.61 4.89
C LYS A 46 -9.96 10.37 5.35
N PRO A 47 -10.60 9.19 5.37
CA PRO A 47 -9.92 7.94 5.73
C PRO A 47 -8.91 7.53 4.66
N LEU A 48 -8.13 6.49 4.95
CA LEU A 48 -7.35 5.78 3.95
C LEU A 48 -8.29 5.16 2.90
N GLU A 49 -7.86 5.16 1.64
CA GLU A 49 -8.65 4.63 0.53
C GLU A 49 -7.80 3.63 -0.28
N LEU A 50 -8.33 2.42 -0.53
CA LEU A 50 -7.71 1.48 -1.46
C LEU A 50 -7.84 2.01 -2.88
N HIS A 51 -6.71 2.26 -3.53
CA HIS A 51 -6.66 2.82 -4.88
C HIS A 51 -6.50 1.75 -5.96
N SER A 52 -5.66 0.73 -5.71
CA SER A 52 -5.46 -0.39 -6.63
C SER A 52 -4.89 -1.61 -5.90
N LEU A 53 -5.04 -2.79 -6.52
CA LEU A 53 -4.50 -4.06 -6.03
C LEU A 53 -3.88 -4.87 -7.18
N GLN A 54 -2.89 -5.70 -6.86
CA GLN A 54 -2.38 -6.75 -7.72
C GLN A 54 -2.41 -8.07 -6.94
N THR A 55 -3.00 -9.11 -7.52
CA THR A 55 -3.08 -10.47 -6.95
C THR A 55 -1.92 -11.34 -7.41
N ASP A 56 -1.87 -12.57 -6.91
CA ASP A 56 -0.96 -13.63 -7.36
C ASP A 56 0.52 -13.27 -7.24
N LYS A 57 0.87 -12.49 -6.21
CA LYS A 57 2.25 -12.11 -5.92
C LYS A 57 2.96 -13.19 -5.12
N ALA A 58 4.29 -13.18 -5.21
CA ALA A 58 5.14 -13.97 -4.36
C ALA A 58 5.69 -13.12 -3.20
N ALA A 59 5.90 -13.73 -2.03
CA ALA A 59 6.43 -13.07 -0.83
C ALA A 59 7.75 -12.29 -1.05
N HIS A 60 8.55 -12.73 -2.02
CA HIS A 60 9.86 -12.16 -2.33
C HIS A 60 9.83 -11.22 -3.55
N GLU A 61 8.66 -11.00 -4.17
CA GLU A 61 8.53 -10.05 -5.26
C GLU A 61 8.68 -8.63 -4.71
N PRO A 62 9.54 -7.77 -5.30
CA PRO A 62 9.70 -6.41 -4.82
C PRO A 62 8.42 -5.60 -5.04
N ILE A 63 8.03 -4.83 -4.03
CA ILE A 63 6.95 -3.85 -4.17
C ILE A 63 7.42 -2.66 -5.02
N GLY A 64 6.69 -2.38 -6.09
CA GLY A 64 6.90 -1.25 -6.99
C GLY A 64 5.62 -0.45 -7.18
N TYR A 65 5.73 0.77 -7.69
CA TYR A 65 4.56 1.62 -7.97
C TYR A 65 3.75 1.08 -9.16
N PHE A 66 2.42 1.11 -9.05
CA PHE A 66 1.45 0.77 -10.10
C PHE A 66 0.17 1.62 -9.99
#